data_AF-A0A523CYP2-F1
#
_entry.id   AF-A0A523CYP2-F1
#
_cell.length_a   1.000
_cell.length_b   1.000
_cell.length_c   1.000
_cell.angle_alpha   90.00
_cell.angle_beta   90.00
_cell.angle_gamma   90.00
#
_symmetry.space_group_name_H-M   'P 1'
#
loop_
_entity.id
_entity.type
_entity.pdbx_description
1 polymer ?
#
loop_
_entity_poly.entity_id
_entity_poly.type
_entity_poly.pdbx_seq_one_letter_code
_entity_poly.pdbx_strand_id
1 'polypeptide(L)'
;MLDRWISFALIAGVVSSLLSIAVSEICFGIAILLWVADCWKTREFRLKSPPFTPFLLAFFVAVLISIAFSTDVLGSAPYLKKFIKFLYIFLIFTYLNRERVEFALKAMFGVLGISAVYGVLQYFWLWEVNLLNRIEGFMSHWMTFSGQLMLVSVALAGYLLLYRLPSTSTEEERKTPQEASRGKKWSPLDILPIGGWGMLLALFLFVLVLTQTRSTWLGTLGGLFLLLVVYRVRWLVTAVVLLLVVFLALPSGFKERFYSSFDPTDTTTRVRIELFLTGKNIIVAHPWTGLGPSMVSRHYHDYAG
;
A
#
# COMPACT_ATOMS: atom_id res chain seq x y z
N MET A 1 -13.59 19.62 -19.23
CA MET A 1 -14.42 19.57 -18.01
C MET A 1 -14.45 18.19 -17.39
N LEU A 2 -14.57 17.12 -18.18
CA LEU A 2 -14.50 15.73 -17.70
C LEU A 2 -13.19 15.39 -16.97
N ASP A 3 -12.04 15.90 -17.42
CA ASP A 3 -10.74 15.64 -16.77
C ASP A 3 -10.72 15.93 -15.26
N ARG A 4 -11.42 17.00 -14.83
CA ARG A 4 -11.50 17.36 -13.41
C ARG A 4 -12.32 16.33 -12.63
N TRP A 5 -13.42 15.87 -13.21
CA TRP A 5 -14.29 14.85 -12.63
C TRP A 5 -13.61 13.47 -12.60
N ILE A 6 -12.91 13.08 -13.66
CA ILE A 6 -12.09 11.85 -13.70
C ILE A 6 -11.06 11.89 -12.57
N SER A 7 -10.32 13.00 -12.46
CA SER A 7 -9.30 13.14 -11.42
C SER A 7 -9.88 13.13 -10.01
N PHE A 8 -11.03 13.77 -9.81
CA PHE A 8 -11.74 13.74 -8.54
C PHE A 8 -12.17 12.31 -8.18
N ALA A 9 -12.77 11.58 -9.13
CA ALA A 9 -13.17 10.19 -8.94
C ALA A 9 -11.97 9.27 -8.64
N LEU A 10 -10.83 9.48 -9.31
CA LEU A 10 -9.59 8.75 -9.03
C LEU A 10 -9.05 9.04 -7.61
N ILE A 11 -8.99 10.32 -7.21
CA ILE A 11 -8.55 10.69 -5.86
C ILE A 11 -9.51 10.12 -4.82
N ALA A 12 -10.81 10.25 -5.03
CA ALA A 12 -11.83 9.67 -4.16
C ALA A 12 -11.68 8.14 -4.06
N GLY A 13 -11.40 7.45 -5.17
CA GLY A 13 -11.16 6.01 -5.20
C GLY A 13 -9.91 5.59 -4.43
N VAL A 14 -8.81 6.34 -4.56
CA VAL A 14 -7.55 6.10 -3.82
C VAL A 14 -7.71 6.38 -2.32
N VAL A 15 -8.38 7.46 -1.95
CA VAL A 15 -8.56 7.82 -0.53
C VAL A 15 -9.56 6.89 0.15
N SER A 16 -10.68 6.58 -0.52
CA SER A 16 -11.70 5.68 0.02
C SER A 16 -11.22 4.24 0.13
N SER A 17 -10.16 3.82 -0.57
CA SER A 17 -9.60 2.46 -0.38
C SER A 17 -9.07 2.23 1.04
N LEU A 18 -8.84 3.29 1.81
CA LEU A 18 -8.45 3.25 3.22
C LEU A 18 -9.65 3.13 4.18
N LEU A 19 -10.88 3.23 3.67
CA LEU A 19 -12.12 3.12 4.45
C LEU A 19 -12.99 1.94 3.99
N SER A 20 -13.15 1.77 2.68
CA SER A 20 -13.99 0.73 2.11
C SER A 20 -13.54 0.36 0.70
N ILE A 21 -13.28 -0.94 0.52
CA ILE A 21 -12.96 -1.51 -0.79
C ILE A 21 -14.13 -1.30 -1.76
N ALA A 22 -15.37 -1.44 -1.30
CA ALA A 22 -16.55 -1.28 -2.16
C ALA A 22 -16.68 0.16 -2.69
N VAL A 23 -16.51 1.17 -1.82
CA VAL A 23 -16.57 2.58 -2.23
C VAL A 23 -15.45 2.90 -3.21
N SER A 24 -14.25 2.39 -2.96
CA SER A 24 -13.10 2.56 -3.85
C SER A 24 -13.36 2.00 -5.26
N GLU A 25 -13.87 0.76 -5.36
CA GLU A 25 -14.19 0.14 -6.65
C GLU A 25 -15.31 0.89 -7.40
N ILE A 26 -16.31 1.43 -6.68
CA ILE A 26 -17.35 2.28 -7.29
C ILE A 26 -16.73 3.56 -7.86
N CYS A 27 -15.89 4.25 -7.09
CA CYS A 27 -15.22 5.47 -7.54
C CYS A 27 -14.31 5.21 -8.75
N PHE A 28 -13.54 4.11 -8.75
CA PHE A 28 -12.73 3.72 -9.90
C PHE A 28 -13.57 3.32 -11.11
N GLY A 29 -14.70 2.64 -10.91
CA GLY A 29 -15.66 2.34 -11.97
C GLY A 29 -16.22 3.61 -12.62
N ILE A 30 -16.60 4.61 -11.81
CA ILE A 30 -17.03 5.92 -12.29
C ILE A 30 -15.89 6.61 -13.06
N ALA A 31 -14.65 6.54 -12.57
CA ALA A 31 -13.50 7.11 -13.27
C ALA A 31 -13.28 6.47 -14.65
N ILE A 32 -13.45 5.15 -14.78
CA ILE A 32 -13.38 4.45 -16.07
C ILE A 32 -14.52 4.91 -16.99
N LEU A 33 -15.75 4.98 -16.50
CA LEU A 33 -16.90 5.40 -17.31
C LEU A 33 -16.73 6.85 -17.83
N LEU A 34 -16.27 7.75 -16.96
CA LEU A 34 -15.95 9.12 -17.34
C LEU A 34 -14.80 9.19 -18.34
N TRP A 35 -13.78 8.36 -18.20
CA TRP A 35 -12.69 8.25 -19.18
C TRP A 35 -13.17 7.74 -20.54
N VAL A 36 -14.02 6.72 -20.57
CA VAL A 36 -14.62 6.23 -21.83
C VAL A 36 -15.46 7.32 -22.48
N ALA A 37 -16.25 8.07 -21.70
CA ALA A 37 -17.03 9.20 -22.20
C ALA A 37 -16.13 10.34 -22.74
N ASP A 38 -14.99 10.61 -22.09
CA ASP A 38 -14.01 11.60 -22.53
C ASP A 38 -13.34 11.18 -23.84
N CYS A 39 -12.90 9.92 -23.96
CA CYS A 39 -12.36 9.35 -25.19
C CYS A 39 -13.38 9.37 -26.33
N TRP A 40 -14.65 9.08 -26.05
CA TRP A 40 -15.70 9.11 -27.07
C TRP A 40 -15.99 10.54 -27.54
N LYS A 41 -16.03 11.51 -26.62
CA LYS A 41 -16.28 12.92 -26.95
C LYS A 41 -15.13 13.55 -27.72
N THR A 42 -13.89 13.29 -27.31
CA THR A 42 -12.69 13.85 -27.94
C THR A 42 -12.24 13.08 -29.18
N ARG A 43 -12.75 11.84 -29.37
CA ARG A 43 -12.30 10.87 -30.38
C ARG A 43 -10.79 10.58 -30.31
N GLU A 44 -10.18 10.83 -29.15
CA GLU A 44 -8.76 10.60 -28.90
C GLU A 44 -8.58 9.62 -27.75
N PHE A 45 -7.75 8.61 -27.96
CA PHE A 45 -7.39 7.68 -26.90
C PHE A 45 -6.27 8.27 -26.05
N ARG A 46 -6.64 8.91 -24.95
CA ARG A 46 -5.69 9.56 -24.02
C ARG A 46 -5.30 8.58 -22.92
N LEU A 47 -4.16 7.92 -23.11
CA LEU A 47 -3.56 7.06 -22.09
C LEU A 47 -2.05 7.27 -22.08
N LYS A 48 -1.52 7.80 -20.99
CA LYS A 48 -0.07 7.91 -20.79
C LYS A 48 0.47 6.61 -20.21
N SER A 49 1.43 6.02 -20.90
CA SER A 49 2.12 4.82 -20.42
C SER A 49 3.18 5.18 -19.37
N PRO A 50 3.10 4.65 -18.15
CA PRO A 50 4.17 4.78 -17.17
C PRO A 50 5.46 4.08 -17.66
N PRO A 51 6.65 4.48 -17.17
CA PRO A 51 7.93 3.92 -17.64
C PRO A 51 8.06 2.41 -17.37
N PHE A 52 7.31 1.88 -16.41
CA PHE A 52 7.31 0.46 -16.05
C PHE A 52 6.21 -0.36 -16.76
N THR A 53 5.52 0.19 -17.77
CA THR A 53 4.53 -0.54 -18.58
C THR A 53 5.07 -1.86 -19.17
N PRO A 54 6.32 -1.96 -19.67
CA PRO A 54 6.84 -3.23 -20.19
C PRO A 54 6.84 -4.35 -19.14
N PHE A 55 7.15 -4.05 -17.88
CA PHE A 55 7.12 -5.04 -16.79
C PHE A 55 5.69 -5.47 -16.46
N LEU A 56 4.72 -4.55 -16.51
CA LEU A 56 3.30 -4.88 -16.34
C LEU A 56 2.79 -5.78 -17.47
N LEU A 57 3.19 -5.49 -18.72
CA LEU A 57 2.83 -6.32 -19.88
C LEU A 57 3.49 -7.69 -19.80
N ALA A 58 4.77 -7.76 -19.43
CA ALA A 58 5.47 -9.03 -19.22
C ALA A 58 4.77 -9.87 -18.15
N PHE A 59 4.37 -9.26 -17.03
CA PHE A 59 3.59 -9.94 -16.00
C PHE A 59 2.22 -10.40 -16.51
N PHE A 60 1.52 -9.56 -17.28
CA PHE A 60 0.23 -9.93 -17.87
C PHE A 60 0.35 -11.11 -18.83
N VAL A 61 1.35 -11.10 -19.71
CA VAL A 61 1.65 -12.21 -20.63
C VAL A 61 2.01 -13.48 -19.86
N ALA A 62 2.83 -13.38 -18.81
CA ALA A 62 3.16 -14.52 -17.97
C ALA A 62 1.91 -15.14 -17.31
N VAL A 63 0.94 -14.31 -16.88
CA VAL A 63 -0.34 -14.81 -16.38
C VAL A 63 -1.20 -15.44 -17.47
N LEU A 64 -1.25 -14.87 -18.68
CA LEU A 64 -1.94 -15.50 -19.81
C LEU A 64 -1.36 -16.87 -20.14
N ILE A 65 -0.02 -17.00 -20.16
CA ILE A 65 0.66 -18.28 -20.34
C ILE A 65 0.29 -19.23 -19.20
N SER A 66 0.36 -18.78 -17.94
CA SER A 66 -0.02 -19.61 -16.79
C SER A 66 -1.48 -20.07 -16.83
N ILE A 67 -2.41 -19.25 -17.36
CA ILE A 67 -3.81 -19.65 -17.57
C ILE A 67 -3.93 -20.66 -18.73
N ALA A 68 -3.24 -20.44 -19.84
CA ALA A 68 -3.31 -21.32 -21.01
C ALA A 68 -2.81 -22.75 -20.71
N PHE A 69 -1.85 -22.88 -19.79
CA PHE A 69 -1.30 -24.15 -19.33
C PHE A 69 -1.85 -24.59 -17.96
N SER A 70 -2.92 -23.95 -17.47
CA SER A 70 -3.61 -24.32 -16.23
C SER A 70 -4.34 -25.66 -16.38
N THR A 71 -4.49 -26.39 -15.27
CA THR A 71 -5.25 -27.66 -15.22
C THR A 71 -6.74 -27.47 -15.55
N ASP A 72 -7.30 -26.28 -15.28
CA ASP A 72 -8.67 -25.89 -15.65
C ASP A 72 -8.69 -24.42 -16.09
N VAL A 73 -8.57 -24.22 -17.41
CA VAL A 73 -8.51 -22.91 -18.06
C VAL A 73 -9.77 -22.08 -17.79
N LEU A 74 -10.95 -22.72 -17.80
CA LEU A 74 -12.23 -22.03 -17.59
C LEU A 74 -12.38 -21.55 -16.15
N GLY A 75 -11.91 -22.33 -15.17
CA GLY A 75 -11.85 -21.93 -13.76
C GLY A 75 -10.84 -20.80 -13.50
N SER A 76 -9.75 -20.73 -14.28
CA SER A 76 -8.74 -19.68 -14.16
C SER A 76 -9.10 -18.38 -14.92
N ALA A 77 -9.91 -18.44 -15.97
CA ALA A 77 -10.25 -17.28 -16.81
C ALA A 77 -10.88 -16.08 -16.06
N PRO A 78 -11.78 -16.27 -15.07
CA PRO A 78 -12.32 -15.16 -14.27
C PRO A 78 -11.25 -14.34 -13.54
N TYR A 79 -10.06 -14.92 -13.31
CA TYR A 79 -8.93 -14.21 -12.70
C TYR A 79 -8.48 -13.01 -13.54
N LEU A 80 -8.67 -13.07 -14.87
CA LEU A 80 -8.29 -12.01 -15.80
C LEU A 80 -9.02 -10.69 -15.50
N LYS A 81 -10.23 -10.76 -14.91
CA LYS A 81 -10.99 -9.57 -14.49
C LYS A 81 -10.22 -8.69 -13.50
N LYS A 82 -9.32 -9.26 -12.69
CA LYS A 82 -8.51 -8.51 -11.72
C LYS A 82 -7.55 -7.54 -12.40
N PHE A 83 -7.18 -7.78 -13.66
CA PHE A 83 -6.28 -6.89 -14.42
C PHE A 83 -6.94 -5.60 -14.84
N ILE A 84 -8.27 -5.47 -14.73
CA ILE A 84 -8.94 -4.17 -14.91
C ILE A 84 -8.36 -3.11 -13.97
N LYS A 85 -7.86 -3.52 -12.79
CA LYS A 85 -7.22 -2.63 -11.82
C LYS A 85 -5.91 -2.03 -12.32
N PHE A 86 -5.24 -2.65 -13.28
CA PHE A 86 -4.04 -2.06 -13.89
C PHE A 86 -4.39 -0.81 -14.69
N LEU A 87 -5.60 -0.73 -15.25
CA LEU A 87 -6.08 0.48 -15.92
C LEU A 87 -6.07 1.69 -14.97
N TYR A 88 -6.32 1.49 -13.67
CA TYR A 88 -6.29 2.58 -12.69
C TYR A 88 -4.92 3.27 -12.65
N ILE A 89 -3.83 2.51 -12.82
CA ILE A 89 -2.45 3.04 -12.84
C ILE A 89 -2.27 3.99 -14.03
N PHE A 90 -2.72 3.58 -15.21
CA PHE A 90 -2.64 4.40 -16.42
C PHE A 90 -3.51 5.66 -16.31
N LEU A 91 -4.72 5.55 -15.75
CA LEU A 91 -5.60 6.69 -15.53
C LEU A 91 -5.00 7.68 -14.53
N ILE A 92 -4.41 7.19 -13.44
CA ILE A 92 -3.68 8.02 -12.48
C ILE A 92 -2.54 8.76 -13.18
N PHE A 93 -1.71 8.09 -13.96
CA PHE A 93 -0.59 8.72 -14.66
C PHE A 93 -1.03 9.70 -15.76
N THR A 94 -2.22 9.51 -16.32
CA THR A 94 -2.78 10.37 -17.37
C THR A 94 -3.41 11.64 -16.80
N TYR A 95 -4.22 11.52 -15.74
CA TYR A 95 -5.11 12.59 -15.27
C TYR A 95 -4.68 13.25 -13.95
N LEU A 96 -3.82 12.60 -13.14
CA LEU A 96 -3.30 13.22 -11.91
C LEU A 96 -1.99 13.96 -12.19
N ASN A 97 -2.01 15.27 -11.95
CA ASN A 97 -0.82 16.12 -11.93
C ASN A 97 -0.15 16.09 -10.55
N ARG A 98 1.09 16.57 -10.46
CA ARG A 98 1.88 16.62 -9.20
C ARG A 98 1.10 17.17 -8.01
N GLU A 99 0.41 18.30 -8.17
CA GLU A 99 -0.41 18.92 -7.11
C GLU A 99 -1.53 18.00 -6.62
N ARG A 100 -2.19 17.29 -7.53
CA ARG A 100 -3.29 16.35 -7.21
C ARG A 100 -2.78 15.09 -6.54
N VAL A 101 -1.60 14.60 -6.94
CA VAL A 101 -0.93 13.48 -6.28
C VAL A 101 -0.56 13.87 -4.85
N GLU A 102 0.02 15.05 -4.65
CA GLU A 102 0.35 15.55 -3.31
C GLU A 102 -0.90 15.71 -2.44
N PHE A 103 -1.97 16.28 -2.99
CA PHE A 103 -3.26 16.36 -2.30
C PHE A 103 -3.80 14.97 -1.94
N ALA A 104 -3.75 14.00 -2.86
CA ALA A 104 -4.21 12.64 -2.61
C ALA A 104 -3.41 11.97 -1.47
N LEU A 105 -2.08 12.15 -1.44
CA LEU A 105 -1.23 11.66 -0.35
C LEU A 105 -1.62 12.29 0.99
N LYS A 106 -1.76 13.62 1.05
CA LYS A 106 -2.19 14.32 2.29
C LYS A 106 -3.58 13.87 2.75
N ALA A 107 -4.51 13.66 1.82
CA ALA A 107 -5.83 13.15 2.12
C ALA A 107 -5.77 11.70 2.64
N MET A 108 -4.93 10.84 2.05
CA MET A 108 -4.69 9.48 2.54
C MET A 108 -4.11 9.50 3.97
N PHE A 109 -3.14 10.36 4.24
CA PHE A 109 -2.58 10.54 5.58
C PHE A 109 -3.66 11.00 6.58
N GLY A 110 -4.47 11.99 6.22
CA GLY A 110 -5.55 12.48 7.08
C GLY A 110 -6.59 11.40 7.38
N VAL A 111 -7.09 10.71 6.35
CA VAL A 111 -8.12 9.67 6.48
C VAL A 111 -7.62 8.47 7.28
N LEU A 112 -6.39 8.01 7.02
CA LEU A 112 -5.79 6.96 7.83
C LEU A 112 -5.52 7.45 9.25
N GLY A 113 -5.20 8.73 9.44
CA GLY A 113 -5.11 9.39 10.75
C GLY A 113 -6.35 9.17 11.59
N ILE A 114 -7.51 9.48 11.03
CA ILE A 114 -8.80 9.28 11.67
C ILE A 114 -9.02 7.80 11.97
N SER A 115 -8.71 6.91 11.01
CA SER A 115 -8.82 5.46 11.22
C SER A 115 -7.89 4.93 12.31
N ALA A 116 -6.69 5.49 12.42
CA ALA A 116 -5.71 5.15 13.44
C ALA A 116 -6.17 5.59 14.84
N VAL A 117 -6.72 6.80 14.98
CA VAL A 117 -7.35 7.25 16.24
C VAL A 117 -8.48 6.31 16.63
N TYR A 118 -9.34 5.92 15.68
CA TYR A 118 -10.37 4.93 15.94
C TYR A 118 -9.79 3.57 16.36
N GLY A 119 -8.68 3.13 15.77
CA GLY A 119 -7.94 1.95 16.20
C GLY A 119 -7.40 2.04 17.63
N VAL A 120 -6.94 3.20 18.09
CA VAL A 120 -6.57 3.42 19.51
C VAL A 120 -7.79 3.25 20.41
N LEU A 121 -8.92 3.86 20.04
CA LEU A 121 -10.18 3.71 20.79
C LEU A 121 -10.64 2.25 20.83
N GLN A 122 -10.50 1.51 19.72
CA GLN A 122 -10.78 0.08 19.66
C GLN A 122 -9.94 -0.72 20.65
N TYR A 123 -8.64 -0.40 20.76
CA TYR A 123 -7.73 -1.13 21.63
C TYR A 123 -7.99 -0.91 23.12
N PHE A 124 -8.24 0.33 23.51
CA PHE A 124 -8.29 0.70 24.93
C PHE A 124 -9.72 0.76 25.52
N TRP A 125 -10.73 1.08 24.71
CA TRP A 125 -12.09 1.36 25.22
C TRP A 125 -13.18 0.47 24.66
N LEU A 126 -13.13 0.14 23.35
CA LEU A 126 -14.30 -0.49 22.71
C LEU A 126 -14.29 -2.00 22.83
N TRP A 127 -13.14 -2.66 22.69
CA TRP A 127 -13.07 -4.12 22.60
C TRP A 127 -11.96 -4.72 23.46
N GLU A 128 -12.18 -5.95 23.93
CA GLU A 128 -11.11 -6.78 24.47
C GLU A 128 -10.24 -7.30 23.33
N VAL A 129 -9.11 -6.62 23.11
CA VAL A 129 -8.17 -7.00 22.06
C VAL A 129 -7.43 -8.27 22.44
N ASN A 130 -7.72 -9.32 21.68
CA ASN A 130 -7.12 -10.63 21.81
C ASN A 130 -6.43 -11.04 20.51
N LEU A 131 -5.67 -12.13 20.56
CA LEU A 131 -5.00 -12.76 19.42
C LEU A 131 -5.86 -12.93 18.15
N LEU A 132 -7.16 -13.14 18.33
CA LEU A 132 -8.18 -13.42 17.31
C LEU A 132 -9.00 -12.17 16.98
N ASN A 133 -9.17 -11.25 17.93
CA ASN A 133 -9.91 -10.00 17.79
C ASN A 133 -8.93 -8.84 17.96
N ARG A 134 -8.28 -8.42 16.88
CA ARG A 134 -7.37 -7.25 16.91
C ARG A 134 -8.03 -6.03 16.32
N ILE A 135 -7.39 -4.90 16.50
CA ILE A 135 -7.85 -3.63 15.94
C ILE A 135 -7.90 -3.68 14.41
N GLU A 136 -8.96 -3.11 13.85
CA GLU A 136 -9.24 -3.15 12.42
C GLU A 136 -9.42 -1.75 11.83
N GLY A 137 -9.45 -0.71 12.68
CA GLY A 137 -9.78 0.63 12.25
C GLY A 137 -11.15 0.64 11.58
N PHE A 138 -11.24 1.26 10.39
CA PHE A 138 -12.46 1.25 9.57
C PHE A 138 -12.53 0.06 8.60
N MET A 139 -11.50 -0.79 8.56
CA MET A 139 -11.53 -2.02 7.78
C MET A 139 -12.24 -3.12 8.55
N SER A 140 -12.66 -4.16 7.85
CA SER A 140 -13.29 -5.36 8.43
C SER A 140 -12.29 -6.49 8.73
N HIS A 141 -10.99 -6.20 8.61
CA HIS A 141 -9.96 -7.21 8.78
C HIS A 141 -8.64 -6.55 9.18
N TRP A 142 -8.16 -6.93 10.36
CA TRP A 142 -6.89 -6.52 10.97
C TRP A 142 -5.66 -6.49 10.03
N MET A 143 -5.54 -7.44 9.09
CA MET A 143 -4.39 -7.58 8.19
C MET A 143 -4.40 -6.51 7.10
N THR A 144 -5.60 -6.13 6.62
CA THR A 144 -5.78 -5.06 5.64
C THR A 144 -5.44 -3.71 6.28
N PHE A 145 -5.97 -3.47 7.49
CA PHE A 145 -5.69 -2.25 8.25
C PHE A 145 -4.20 -2.11 8.58
N SER A 146 -3.58 -3.18 9.07
CA SER A 146 -2.14 -3.19 9.37
C SER A 146 -1.29 -2.93 8.12
N GLY A 147 -1.67 -3.51 6.97
CA GLY A 147 -1.00 -3.27 5.69
C GLY A 147 -1.12 -1.82 5.21
N GLN A 148 -2.27 -1.19 5.43
CA GLN A 148 -2.47 0.23 5.13
C GLN A 148 -1.62 1.12 6.04
N LEU A 149 -1.59 0.86 7.34
CA LEU A 149 -0.70 1.54 8.29
C LEU A 149 0.76 1.43 7.85
N MET A 150 1.22 0.23 7.46
CA MET A 150 2.58 0.03 6.97
C MET A 150 2.88 0.90 5.73
N LEU A 151 2.09 0.75 4.66
CA LEU A 151 2.36 1.44 3.39
C LEU A 151 2.30 2.96 3.54
N VAL A 152 1.30 3.46 4.27
CA VAL A 152 1.08 4.89 4.45
C VAL A 152 2.07 5.49 5.44
N SER A 153 2.54 4.75 6.44
CA SER A 153 3.64 5.20 7.33
C SER A 153 4.94 5.39 6.55
N VAL A 154 5.29 4.42 5.69
CA VAL A 154 6.49 4.52 4.84
C VAL A 154 6.34 5.68 3.85
N ALA A 155 5.17 5.85 3.24
CA ALA A 155 4.91 6.99 2.36
C ALA A 155 4.98 8.34 3.08
N LEU A 156 4.43 8.46 4.29
CA LEU A 156 4.49 9.67 5.11
C LEU A 156 5.92 9.99 5.57
N ALA A 157 6.69 8.96 5.96
CA ALA A 157 8.10 9.11 6.28
C ALA A 157 8.91 9.58 5.07
N GLY A 158 8.66 9.00 3.88
CA GLY A 158 9.26 9.45 2.62
C GLY A 158 8.87 10.89 2.29
N TYR A 159 7.60 11.25 2.44
CA TYR A 159 7.12 12.62 2.25
C TYR A 159 7.84 13.61 3.19
N LEU A 160 7.96 13.29 4.47
CA LEU A 160 8.67 14.11 5.46
C LEU A 160 10.17 14.23 5.16
N LEU A 161 10.80 13.15 4.69
CA LEU A 161 12.22 13.13 4.35
C LEU A 161 12.50 13.98 3.11
N LEU A 162 11.68 13.84 2.07
CA LEU A 162 11.82 14.56 0.81
C LEU A 162 11.40 16.02 0.92
N TYR A 163 10.39 16.34 1.74
CA TYR A 163 10.03 17.74 2.03
C TYR A 163 11.16 18.50 2.75
N ARG A 164 12.03 17.78 3.48
CA ARG A 164 13.24 18.33 4.13
C ARG A 164 14.48 18.38 3.23
N LEU A 165 14.41 17.85 2.01
CA LEU A 165 15.45 18.08 1.01
C LEU A 165 15.12 19.39 0.31
N PRO A 166 16.03 20.39 0.31
CA PRO A 166 15.89 21.53 -0.59
C PRO A 166 15.59 20.99 -1.98
N SER A 167 14.55 21.48 -2.66
CA SER A 167 14.46 21.25 -4.10
C SER A 167 15.82 21.66 -4.66
N THR A 168 16.51 20.75 -5.34
CA THR A 168 17.69 21.12 -6.13
C THR A 168 17.18 22.12 -7.15
N SER A 169 17.29 23.39 -6.79
CA SER A 169 16.67 24.55 -7.41
C SER A 169 17.45 24.96 -8.64
N THR A 170 17.78 24.01 -9.52
CA THR A 170 18.43 24.35 -10.79
C THR A 170 17.41 24.84 -11.82
N GLU A 171 16.11 24.65 -11.59
CA GLU A 171 15.02 25.12 -12.47
C GLU A 171 14.15 26.24 -11.87
N GLU A 172 14.12 26.40 -10.54
CA GLU A 172 13.33 27.46 -9.89
C GLU A 172 14.00 28.83 -9.92
N GLU A 173 15.33 28.89 -10.08
CA GLU A 173 16.09 30.15 -10.17
C GLU A 173 15.81 30.96 -11.45
N ARG A 174 15.07 30.39 -12.41
CA ARG A 174 14.70 31.08 -13.67
C ARG A 174 13.33 31.75 -13.66
N LYS A 175 12.54 31.61 -12.59
CA LYS A 175 11.20 32.23 -12.49
C LYS A 175 11.28 33.53 -11.69
N THR A 176 10.86 34.63 -12.31
CA THR A 176 10.76 35.97 -11.68
C THR A 176 9.92 35.93 -10.39
N PRO A 177 10.26 36.71 -9.33
CA PRO A 177 9.61 36.64 -8.01
C PRO A 177 8.08 36.81 -8.01
N GLN A 178 7.52 37.49 -9.03
CA GLN A 178 6.09 37.69 -9.21
C GLN A 178 5.33 36.48 -9.77
N GLU A 179 5.99 35.51 -10.41
CA GLU A 179 5.34 34.30 -10.94
C GLU A 179 5.31 33.14 -9.94
N ALA A 180 6.33 33.04 -9.07
CA ALA A 180 6.42 32.01 -8.03
C ALA A 180 5.31 32.15 -6.96
N SER A 181 4.83 33.37 -6.72
CA SER A 181 3.80 33.70 -5.74
C SER A 181 2.37 33.60 -6.28
N ARG A 182 2.19 33.60 -7.62
CA ARG A 182 0.86 33.67 -8.27
C ARG A 182 0.18 32.32 -8.49
N GLY A 183 0.90 31.21 -8.30
CA GLY A 183 0.43 29.86 -8.64
C GLY A 183 0.19 28.92 -7.47
N LYS A 184 0.57 29.28 -6.23
CA LYS A 184 0.43 28.36 -5.09
C LYS A 184 -1.02 28.38 -4.59
N LYS A 185 -1.88 27.56 -5.22
CA LYS A 185 -3.21 27.26 -4.69
C LYS A 185 -3.04 26.62 -3.33
N TRP A 186 -3.41 27.36 -2.30
CA TRP A 186 -3.44 26.90 -0.92
C TRP A 186 -4.37 25.69 -0.85
N SER A 187 -3.84 24.54 -0.44
CA SER A 187 -4.69 23.42 -0.05
C SER A 187 -4.98 23.56 1.45
N PRO A 188 -6.22 23.35 1.90
CA PRO A 188 -6.54 23.38 3.33
C PRO A 188 -5.78 22.32 4.16
N LEU A 189 -5.08 21.38 3.50
CA LEU A 189 -4.21 20.38 4.12
C LEU A 189 -2.76 20.86 4.32
N ASP A 190 -2.40 22.06 3.86
CA ASP A 190 -1.08 22.68 4.10
C ASP A 190 -0.98 23.34 5.50
N ILE A 191 -2.02 23.24 6.31
CA ILE A 191 -2.16 23.90 7.62
C ILE A 191 -1.44 23.12 8.73
N LEU A 192 -1.09 21.84 8.52
CA LEU A 192 -0.34 21.09 9.52
C LEU A 192 1.13 21.51 9.51
N PRO A 193 1.66 22.10 10.59
CA PRO A 193 3.09 22.34 10.72
C PRO A 193 3.84 21.01 10.60
N ILE A 194 5.12 21.04 10.26
CA ILE A 194 5.97 19.83 10.14
C ILE A 194 5.86 18.93 11.38
N GLY A 195 5.66 19.51 12.57
CA GLY A 195 5.39 18.78 13.81
C GLY A 195 4.09 17.96 13.79
N GLY A 196 3.04 18.44 13.14
CA GLY A 196 1.76 17.74 13.00
C GLY A 196 1.87 16.48 12.15
N TRP A 197 2.58 16.55 11.02
CA TRP A 197 2.86 15.37 10.18
C TRP A 197 3.76 14.35 10.90
N GLY A 198 4.73 14.83 11.68
CA GLY A 198 5.57 13.96 12.53
C GLY A 198 4.77 13.26 13.63
N MET A 199 3.85 13.98 14.27
CA MET A 199 2.95 13.40 15.28
C MET A 199 2.00 12.37 14.67
N LEU A 200 1.52 12.61 13.46
CA LEU A 200 0.70 11.66 12.71
C LEU A 200 1.47 10.38 12.37
N LEU A 201 2.74 10.49 11.97
CA LEU A 201 3.60 9.34 11.77
C LEU A 201 3.81 8.56 13.08
N ALA A 202 4.06 9.26 14.19
CA ALA A 202 4.19 8.63 15.50
C ALA A 202 2.90 7.87 15.90
N LEU A 203 1.73 8.46 15.64
CA LEU A 203 0.44 7.79 15.84
C LEU A 203 0.32 6.53 14.97
N PHE A 204 0.70 6.58 13.69
CA PHE A 204 0.65 5.40 12.83
C PHE A 204 1.56 4.28 13.32
N LEU A 205 2.79 4.60 13.71
CA LEU A 205 3.73 3.61 14.24
C LEU A 205 3.22 3.03 15.56
N PHE A 206 2.65 3.85 16.42
CA PHE A 206 2.04 3.41 17.68
C PHE A 206 0.89 2.44 17.43
N VAL A 207 -0.08 2.82 16.59
CA VAL A 207 -1.22 1.95 16.27
C VAL A 207 -0.77 0.69 15.55
N LEU A 208 0.24 0.78 14.68
CA LEU A 208 0.83 -0.36 14.00
C LEU A 208 1.43 -1.37 15.00
N VAL A 209 2.01 -0.92 16.11
CA VAL A 209 2.41 -1.83 17.21
C VAL A 209 1.17 -2.44 17.87
N LEU A 210 0.12 -1.67 18.11
CA LEU A 210 -1.13 -2.19 18.71
C LEU A 210 -1.83 -3.26 17.84
N THR A 211 -1.61 -3.29 16.52
CA THR A 211 -2.20 -4.31 15.65
C THR A 211 -1.65 -5.72 15.89
N GLN A 212 -0.50 -5.87 16.57
CA GLN A 212 0.19 -7.16 16.78
C GLN A 212 0.44 -7.96 15.49
N THR A 213 0.48 -7.30 14.33
CA THR A 213 0.66 -7.95 13.03
C THR A 213 2.14 -7.99 12.64
N ARG A 214 2.78 -9.10 13.00
CA ARG A 214 4.23 -9.38 12.83
C ARG A 214 4.80 -8.97 11.45
N SER A 215 4.14 -9.36 10.36
CA SER A 215 4.61 -9.07 8.99
C SER A 215 4.65 -7.57 8.68
N THR A 216 3.69 -6.80 9.20
CA THR A 216 3.60 -5.36 8.96
C THR A 216 4.63 -4.56 9.74
N TRP A 217 5.04 -5.06 10.92
CA TRP A 217 6.17 -4.51 11.66
C TRP A 217 7.45 -4.63 10.84
N LEU A 218 7.76 -5.85 10.38
CA LEU A 218 8.94 -6.11 9.55
C LEU A 218 8.91 -5.33 8.24
N GLY A 219 7.75 -5.25 7.57
CA GLY A 219 7.61 -4.49 6.34
C GLY A 219 7.77 -2.99 6.53
N THR A 220 7.27 -2.42 7.64
CA THR A 220 7.48 -1.00 7.97
C THR A 220 8.94 -0.73 8.27
N LEU A 221 9.58 -1.58 9.08
CA LEU A 221 11.01 -1.47 9.37
C LEU A 221 11.86 -1.56 8.10
N GLY A 222 11.60 -2.54 7.23
CA GLY A 222 12.28 -2.69 5.95
C GLY A 222 12.08 -1.49 5.03
N GLY A 223 10.86 -0.97 4.92
CA GLY A 223 10.55 0.22 4.12
C GLY A 223 11.25 1.48 4.64
N LEU A 224 11.21 1.73 5.95
CA LEU A 224 11.91 2.86 6.58
C LEU A 224 13.43 2.71 6.45
N PHE A 225 13.96 1.49 6.62
CA PHE A 225 15.38 1.20 6.43
C PHE A 225 15.82 1.52 5.00
N LEU A 226 15.09 1.03 3.99
CA LEU A 226 15.39 1.31 2.59
C LEU A 226 15.35 2.82 2.29
N LEU A 227 14.34 3.54 2.80
CA LEU A 227 14.27 5.00 2.65
C LEU A 227 15.49 5.70 3.26
N LEU A 228 15.92 5.29 4.46
CA LEU A 228 17.09 5.86 5.11
C LEU A 228 18.39 5.52 4.37
N VAL A 229 18.58 4.28 3.93
CA VAL A 229 19.76 3.86 3.16
C VAL A 229 19.89 4.70 1.89
N VAL A 230 18.82 4.85 1.13
CA VAL A 230 18.84 5.54 -0.16
C VAL A 230 19.04 7.04 0.01
N TYR A 231 18.35 7.68 0.95
CA TYR A 231 18.30 9.14 1.01
C TYR A 231 19.11 9.78 2.14
N ARG A 232 19.39 9.06 3.24
CA ARG A 232 19.99 9.62 4.47
C ARG A 232 20.80 8.57 5.26
N VAL A 233 21.70 7.84 4.60
CA VAL A 233 22.46 6.71 5.21
C VAL A 233 23.15 7.05 6.54
N ARG A 234 23.60 8.30 6.71
CA ARG A 234 24.23 8.80 7.95
C ARG A 234 23.32 8.71 9.19
N TRP A 235 22.00 8.72 9.02
CA TRP A 235 21.03 8.61 10.12
C TRP A 235 20.63 7.16 10.43
N LEU A 236 21.16 6.19 9.69
CA LEU A 236 20.84 4.77 9.86
C LEU A 236 21.24 4.27 11.24
N VAL A 237 22.44 4.64 11.73
CA VAL A 237 22.92 4.25 13.06
C VAL A 237 21.97 4.76 14.13
N THR A 238 21.58 6.04 14.08
CA THR A 238 20.62 6.63 15.02
C THR A 238 19.27 5.92 14.97
N ALA A 239 18.78 5.58 13.77
CA ALA A 239 17.51 4.87 13.61
C ALA A 239 17.57 3.44 14.20
N VAL A 240 18.66 2.71 13.99
CA VAL A 240 18.87 1.37 14.57
C VAL A 240 18.97 1.43 16.09
N VAL A 241 19.71 2.40 16.64
CA VAL A 241 19.81 2.60 18.09
C VAL A 241 18.45 2.94 18.69
N LEU A 242 17.69 3.85 18.07
CA LEU A 242 16.34 4.21 18.52
C LEU A 242 15.40 3.00 18.51
N LEU A 243 15.44 2.19 17.45
CA LEU A 243 14.64 0.97 17.34
C LEU A 243 14.98 -0.01 18.47
N LEU A 244 16.26 -0.20 18.77
CA LEU A 244 16.72 -1.06 19.85
C LEU A 244 16.23 -0.56 21.21
N VAL A 245 16.32 0.74 21.48
CA VAL A 245 15.80 1.35 22.72
C VAL A 245 14.29 1.13 22.86
N VAL A 246 13.52 1.37 21.79
CA VAL A 246 12.07 1.15 21.78
C VAL A 246 11.76 -0.34 22.02
N PHE A 247 12.51 -1.25 21.39
CA PHE A 247 12.32 -2.68 21.56
C PHE A 247 12.57 -3.14 23.01
N LEU A 248 13.59 -2.58 23.67
CA LEU A 248 13.86 -2.86 25.08
C LEU A 248 12.76 -2.32 26.01
N ALA A 249 12.15 -1.19 25.66
CA ALA A 249 11.05 -0.58 26.42
C ALA A 249 9.68 -1.29 26.24
N LEU A 250 9.53 -2.18 25.25
CA LEU A 250 8.27 -2.88 25.00
C LEU A 250 7.90 -3.85 26.16
N PRO A 251 6.61 -3.97 26.52
CA PRO A 251 6.12 -4.93 27.52
C PRO A 251 6.44 -6.40 27.15
N SER A 252 6.51 -7.28 28.16
CA SER A 252 6.87 -8.70 27.99
C SER A 252 5.98 -9.44 26.98
N GLY A 253 4.67 -9.17 26.93
CA GLY A 253 3.76 -9.79 25.96
C GLY A 253 4.11 -9.49 24.49
N PHE A 254 4.67 -8.31 24.19
CA PHE A 254 5.17 -8.00 22.84
C PHE A 254 6.49 -8.70 22.54
N LYS A 255 7.35 -8.87 23.55
CA LYS A 255 8.61 -9.60 23.41
C LYS A 255 8.37 -11.09 23.20
N GLU A 256 7.42 -11.70 23.92
CA GLU A 256 7.00 -13.09 23.72
C GLU A 256 6.49 -13.33 22.29
N ARG A 257 5.73 -12.37 21.72
CA ARG A 257 5.31 -12.39 20.32
C ARG A 257 6.47 -12.33 19.33
N PHE A 258 7.50 -11.56 19.66
CA PHE A 258 8.70 -11.46 18.85
C PHE A 258 9.48 -12.78 18.91
N TYR A 259 9.70 -13.32 20.09
CA TYR A 259 10.41 -14.59 20.29
C TYR A 259 9.66 -15.79 19.68
N SER A 260 8.33 -15.86 19.81
CA SER A 260 7.54 -16.94 19.19
C SER A 260 7.58 -16.91 17.66
N SER A 261 8.03 -15.81 17.06
CA SER A 261 8.24 -15.74 15.61
C SER A 261 9.44 -16.55 15.13
N PHE A 262 10.40 -16.81 16.02
CA PHE A 262 11.57 -17.64 15.75
C PHE A 262 11.46 -19.03 16.38
N ASP A 263 10.34 -19.33 17.05
CA ASP A 263 10.09 -20.65 17.61
C ASP A 263 9.48 -21.57 16.52
N PRO A 264 10.20 -22.62 16.10
CA PRO A 264 9.71 -23.57 15.12
C PRO A 264 8.59 -24.49 15.65
N THR A 265 8.33 -24.50 16.96
CA THR A 265 7.32 -25.35 17.58
C THR A 265 5.91 -24.74 17.62
N ASP A 266 5.77 -23.44 17.27
CA ASP A 266 4.46 -22.78 17.15
C ASP A 266 3.63 -23.40 16.01
N THR A 267 2.34 -23.66 16.27
CA THR A 267 1.41 -24.26 15.30
C THR A 267 1.33 -23.42 14.03
N THR A 268 1.40 -22.09 14.17
CA THR A 268 1.41 -21.16 13.04
C THR A 268 2.66 -21.32 12.17
N THR A 269 3.82 -21.55 12.79
CA THR A 269 5.10 -21.71 12.09
C THR A 269 5.12 -23.05 11.36
N ARG A 270 4.62 -24.12 11.98
CA ARG A 270 4.48 -25.43 11.35
C ARG A 270 3.62 -25.37 10.08
N VAL A 271 2.43 -24.75 10.15
CA VAL A 271 1.55 -24.59 8.97
C VAL A 271 2.26 -23.82 7.85
N ARG A 272 3.08 -22.82 8.18
CA ARG A 272 3.86 -22.08 7.17
C ARG A 272 4.95 -22.93 6.52
N ILE A 273 5.60 -23.78 7.30
CA ILE A 273 6.58 -24.74 6.77
C ILE A 273 5.89 -25.73 5.85
N GLU A 274 4.74 -26.29 6.26
CA GLU A 274 3.92 -27.18 5.41
C GLU A 274 3.50 -26.47 4.12
N LEU A 275 2.97 -25.24 4.20
CA LEU A 275 2.63 -24.45 3.01
C LEU A 275 3.85 -24.18 2.10
N PHE A 276 5.02 -23.94 2.67
CA PHE A 276 6.25 -23.72 1.92
C PHE A 276 6.72 -25.00 1.22
N LEU A 277 6.66 -26.14 1.91
CA LEU A 277 7.00 -27.45 1.36
C LEU A 277 6.01 -27.85 0.25
N THR A 278 4.71 -27.66 0.46
CA THR A 278 3.69 -27.85 -0.56
C THR A 278 3.93 -26.95 -1.77
N GLY A 279 4.27 -25.68 -1.55
CA GLY A 279 4.65 -24.75 -2.63
C GLY A 279 5.87 -25.23 -3.43
N LYS A 280 6.91 -25.72 -2.74
CA LYS A 280 8.07 -26.34 -3.38
C LYS A 280 7.68 -27.56 -4.22
N ASN A 281 6.82 -28.44 -3.69
CA ASN A 281 6.36 -29.63 -4.39
C ASN A 281 5.58 -29.26 -5.67
N ILE A 282 4.75 -28.21 -5.62
CA ILE A 282 4.05 -27.67 -6.80
C ILE A 282 5.04 -27.16 -7.85
N ILE A 283 6.07 -26.40 -7.44
CA ILE A 283 7.08 -25.86 -8.38
C ILE A 283 7.87 -27.00 -9.03
N VAL A 284 8.23 -28.03 -8.28
CA VAL A 284 8.94 -29.21 -8.82
C VAL A 284 8.06 -29.98 -9.81
N ALA A 285 6.76 -30.12 -9.52
CA ALA A 285 5.82 -30.81 -10.40
C ALA A 285 5.49 -29.99 -11.67
N HIS A 286 5.41 -28.67 -11.56
CA HIS A 286 4.99 -27.75 -12.64
C HIS A 286 5.97 -26.57 -12.81
N PRO A 287 7.20 -26.81 -13.27
CA PRO A 287 8.29 -25.82 -13.22
C PRO A 287 8.11 -24.62 -14.15
N TRP A 288 7.40 -24.78 -15.27
CA TRP A 288 7.31 -23.76 -16.31
C TRP A 288 6.12 -22.82 -16.15
N THR A 289 4.94 -23.36 -15.86
CA THR A 289 3.66 -22.61 -15.91
C THR A 289 2.88 -22.65 -14.60
N GLY A 290 3.31 -23.49 -13.65
CA GLY A 290 2.58 -23.77 -12.43
C GLY A 290 1.21 -24.41 -12.70
N LEU A 291 0.35 -24.38 -11.68
CA LEU A 291 -1.02 -24.89 -11.76
C LEU A 291 -2.02 -23.89 -12.37
N GLY A 292 -1.60 -22.65 -12.61
CA GLY A 292 -2.50 -21.56 -13.01
C GLY A 292 -3.19 -20.85 -11.83
N PRO A 293 -3.79 -19.67 -12.08
CA PRO A 293 -4.48 -18.90 -11.05
C PRO A 293 -5.67 -19.67 -10.44
N SER A 294 -5.86 -19.52 -9.12
CA SER A 294 -6.93 -20.15 -8.33
C SER A 294 -6.86 -21.68 -8.20
N MET A 295 -5.83 -22.34 -8.73
CA MET A 295 -5.69 -23.80 -8.67
C MET A 295 -4.92 -24.32 -7.46
N VAL A 296 -4.04 -23.49 -6.89
CA VAL A 296 -3.22 -23.86 -5.73
C VAL A 296 -4.09 -24.31 -4.55
N SER A 297 -5.20 -23.62 -4.25
CA SER A 297 -6.08 -23.99 -3.15
C SER A 297 -6.90 -25.25 -3.43
N ARG A 298 -7.17 -25.56 -4.70
CA ARG A 298 -7.94 -26.75 -5.11
C ARG A 298 -7.09 -28.02 -5.03
N HIS A 299 -5.84 -27.90 -5.45
CA HIS A 299 -4.87 -29.01 -5.49
C HIS A 299 -3.93 -29.03 -4.29
N TYR A 300 -4.24 -28.29 -3.21
CA TYR A 300 -3.37 -28.22 -2.04
C TYR A 300 -3.07 -29.62 -1.48
N HIS A 301 -4.10 -30.46 -1.37
CA HIS A 301 -3.98 -31.81 -0.80
C HIS A 301 -3.16 -32.76 -1.68
N ASP A 302 -3.09 -32.50 -2.99
CA ASP A 302 -2.36 -33.36 -3.94
C ASP A 302 -0.84 -33.21 -3.79
N TYR A 303 -0.39 -32.10 -3.20
CA TYR A 303 1.03 -31.76 -3.04
C TYR A 303 1.45 -31.56 -1.58
N ALA A 304 0.52 -31.72 -0.64
CA ALA A 304 0.79 -31.61 0.79
C ALA A 304 1.65 -32.78 1.27
N GLY A 305 2.70 -32.47 2.03
CA GLY A 305 3.66 -33.45 2.56
C GLY A 305 4.52 -32.85 3.66
#